data_AF-T1BXF0-F1
#
_entry.id   AF-T1BXF0-F1
#
_cell.length_a   1.000
_cell.length_b   1.000
_cell.length_c   1.000
_cell.angle_alpha   90.00
_cell.angle_beta   90.00
_cell.angle_gamma   90.00
#
_symmetry.space_group_name_H-M   'P 1'
#
loop_
_entity.id
_entity.type
_entity.pdbx_description
1 polymer ?
#
loop_
_entity_poly.entity_id
_entity_poly.type
_entity_poly.pdbx_seq_one_letter_code
_entity_poly.pdbx_strand_id
1 'polypeptide(L)'
;MKLYSYVVARDFGFAPNPFFGFCTLATCKPKIREHASVGDWVVGTGAKVAYGYSGRLIYAMQVSEVLDFETYWNDPRFIQKRPNLTGSLQVLYGDNIYHRVGKRWVQADSHHSKEKGRLDKDNLAWDTGVDRLLVATKFVYVGQVRTDDPE
;
A
#
# COMPACT_ATOMS: atom_id res chain seq x y z
N MET A 1 17.46 -11.88 8.88
CA MET A 1 16.91 -11.40 7.59
C MET A 1 16.03 -12.48 7.02
N LYS A 2 14.74 -12.19 6.85
CA LYS A 2 13.72 -13.05 6.24
C LYS A 2 13.27 -12.47 4.90
N LEU A 3 12.72 -13.32 4.04
CA LEU A 3 12.10 -12.94 2.78
C LEU A 3 10.61 -13.29 2.83
N TYR A 4 9.77 -12.29 2.61
CA TYR A 4 8.33 -12.43 2.41
C TYR A 4 8.02 -12.23 0.93
N SER A 5 7.07 -12.99 0.41
CA SER A 5 6.62 -12.79 -0.97
C SER A 5 5.12 -13.00 -1.11
N TYR A 6 4.53 -12.35 -2.10
CA TYR A 6 3.15 -12.59 -2.50
C TYR A 6 2.93 -12.21 -3.97
N VAL A 7 1.81 -12.68 -4.52
CA VAL A 7 1.36 -12.32 -5.85
C VAL A 7 0.58 -11.01 -5.80
N VAL A 8 1.06 -10.01 -6.54
CA VAL A 8 0.36 -8.74 -6.81
C VAL A 8 -0.71 -9.02 -7.86
N ALA A 9 -1.98 -9.03 -7.43
CA ALA A 9 -3.11 -9.33 -8.29
C ALA A 9 -3.34 -8.24 -9.34
N ARG A 10 -3.27 -6.97 -8.91
CA ARG A 10 -3.39 -5.78 -9.74
C ARG A 10 -2.40 -4.73 -9.23
N ASP A 11 -1.67 -4.12 -10.15
CA ASP A 11 -0.62 -3.16 -9.85
C ASP A 11 -1.11 -1.73 -10.10
N PHE A 12 -1.94 -1.25 -9.17
CA PHE A 12 -2.46 0.12 -9.21
C PHE A 12 -1.49 1.13 -8.58
N GLY A 13 -0.34 0.69 -8.06
CA GLY A 13 0.52 1.55 -7.24
C GLY A 13 -0.14 1.99 -5.92
N PHE A 14 -1.20 1.29 -5.49
CA PHE A 14 -1.83 1.50 -4.19
C PHE A 14 -0.99 0.88 -3.08
N ALA A 15 -0.95 -0.45 -2.94
CA ALA A 15 -0.10 -1.12 -1.95
C ALA A 15 0.51 -2.38 -2.61
N PRO A 16 1.81 -2.38 -2.99
CA PRO A 16 2.82 -1.40 -2.60
C PRO A 16 2.65 -0.03 -3.26
N ASN A 17 2.97 1.06 -2.57
CA ASN A 17 3.04 2.41 -3.12
C ASN A 17 4.51 2.83 -3.31
N PRO A 18 5.07 2.82 -4.53
CA PRO A 18 6.49 3.06 -4.80
C PRO A 18 6.87 4.54 -4.99
N PHE A 19 5.97 5.47 -4.68
CA PHE A 19 6.13 6.88 -5.06
C PHE A 19 6.79 7.75 -3.98
N PHE A 20 7.24 8.94 -4.38
CA PHE A 20 7.80 9.98 -3.51
C PHE A 20 9.05 9.54 -2.73
N GLY A 21 9.87 8.66 -3.33
CA GLY A 21 11.12 8.20 -2.72
C GLY A 21 10.97 7.10 -1.68
N PHE A 22 9.76 6.58 -1.48
CA PHE A 22 9.48 5.48 -0.56
C PHE A 22 8.64 4.40 -1.22
N CYS A 23 8.91 3.15 -0.87
CA CYS A 23 8.00 2.04 -1.12
C CYS A 23 7.31 1.66 0.19
N THR A 24 5.99 1.80 0.22
CA THR A 24 5.18 1.52 1.41
C THR A 24 4.24 0.36 1.16
N LEU A 25 4.00 -0.44 2.20
CA LEU A 25 2.95 -1.45 2.26
C LEU A 25 2.06 -1.08 3.45
N ALA A 26 1.22 -0.06 3.28
CA ALA A 26 0.34 0.47 4.32
C ALA A 26 -0.91 -0.38 4.56
N THR A 27 -1.52 -0.84 3.48
CA THR A 27 -2.76 -1.61 3.47
C THR A 27 -2.50 -2.99 2.85
N CYS A 28 -3.53 -3.83 2.81
CA CYS A 28 -3.43 -5.22 2.34
C CYS A 28 -2.42 -6.06 3.15
N LYS A 29 -2.34 -7.37 2.84
CA LYS A 29 -1.31 -8.31 3.36
C LYS A 29 -1.01 -8.19 4.88
N PRO A 30 -2.05 -8.17 5.76
CA PRO A 30 -1.87 -7.95 7.20
C PRO A 30 -0.85 -8.90 7.83
N LYS A 31 -0.84 -10.18 7.44
CA LYS A 31 0.11 -11.18 7.94
C LYS A 31 1.58 -10.84 7.65
N ILE A 32 1.88 -10.20 6.51
CA ILE A 32 3.25 -9.77 6.20
C ILE A 32 3.58 -8.53 7.03
N ARG A 33 2.69 -7.54 7.05
CA ARG A 33 2.86 -6.30 7.83
C ARG A 33 3.06 -6.59 9.32
N GLU A 34 2.32 -7.56 9.86
CA GLU A 34 2.37 -7.97 11.26
C GLU A 34 3.72 -8.57 11.66
N HIS A 35 4.40 -9.28 10.77
CA HIS A 35 5.58 -10.08 11.12
C HIS A 35 6.91 -9.56 10.56
N ALA A 36 6.89 -8.86 9.42
CA ALA A 36 8.11 -8.35 8.81
C ALA A 36 8.77 -7.29 9.71
N SER A 37 10.09 -7.37 9.85
CA SER A 37 10.88 -6.48 10.68
C SER A 37 11.88 -5.68 9.85
N VAL A 38 12.44 -4.62 10.43
CA VAL A 38 13.52 -3.84 9.78
C VAL A 38 14.65 -4.78 9.33
N GLY A 39 15.08 -4.61 8.08
CA GLY A 39 16.08 -5.45 7.43
C GLY A 39 15.53 -6.64 6.65
N ASP A 40 14.26 -7.03 6.86
CA ASP A 40 13.61 -8.09 6.06
C ASP A 40 13.21 -7.57 4.68
N TRP A 41 13.07 -8.50 3.72
CA TRP A 41 12.67 -8.19 2.36
C TRP A 41 11.22 -8.60 2.08
N VAL A 42 10.52 -7.78 1.31
CA VAL A 42 9.19 -8.10 0.76
C VAL A 42 9.26 -8.01 -0.76
N VAL A 43 8.81 -9.07 -1.43
CA VAL A 43 8.83 -9.19 -2.90
C VAL A 43 7.41 -9.43 -3.43
N GLY A 44 7.01 -8.63 -4.41
CA GLY A 44 5.77 -8.83 -5.15
C GLY A 44 6.04 -9.32 -6.57
N THR A 45 5.34 -10.36 -6.99
CA THR A 45 5.37 -10.86 -8.38
C THR A 45 4.01 -10.73 -9.05
N GLY A 46 3.98 -10.58 -10.37
CA GLY A 46 2.74 -10.41 -11.13
C GLY A 46 1.91 -11.69 -11.20
N ALA A 47 0.59 -11.54 -11.13
CA ALA A 47 -0.35 -12.66 -11.24
C ALA A 47 -0.34 -13.30 -12.64
N LYS A 48 -0.68 -14.60 -12.68
CA LYS A 48 -0.67 -15.42 -13.90
C LYS A 48 -1.53 -14.87 -15.04
N VAL A 49 -2.66 -14.26 -14.68
CA VAL A 49 -3.66 -13.70 -15.60
C VAL A 49 -3.48 -12.20 -15.87
N ALA A 50 -2.52 -11.54 -15.21
CA ALA A 50 -2.31 -10.10 -15.36
C ALA A 50 -1.34 -9.81 -16.51
N TYR A 51 -1.87 -9.38 -17.65
CA TYR A 51 -1.23 -8.50 -18.65
C TYR A 51 0.24 -8.80 -19.03
N GLY A 52 0.64 -10.08 -19.13
CA GLY A 52 2.01 -10.46 -19.51
C GLY A 52 3.06 -10.36 -18.39
N TYR A 53 2.64 -10.18 -17.13
CA TYR A 53 3.52 -10.10 -15.95
C TYR A 53 3.55 -11.36 -15.09
N SER A 54 2.96 -12.45 -15.57
CA SER A 54 2.96 -13.75 -14.87
C SER A 54 4.35 -14.14 -14.39
N GLY A 55 4.53 -14.19 -13.07
CA GLY A 55 5.80 -14.58 -12.44
C GLY A 55 6.93 -13.56 -12.57
N ARG A 56 6.69 -12.40 -13.18
CA ARG A 56 7.66 -11.31 -13.25
C ARG A 56 7.71 -10.56 -11.92
N LEU A 57 8.88 -10.06 -11.55
CA LEU A 57 9.03 -9.13 -10.44
C LEU A 57 8.21 -7.88 -10.72
N ILE A 58 7.45 -7.42 -9.73
CA ILE A 58 6.81 -6.09 -9.73
C ILE A 58 7.63 -5.16 -8.84
N TYR A 59 7.96 -5.64 -7.64
CA TYR A 59 8.77 -4.86 -6.70
C TYR A 59 9.53 -5.75 -5.73
N ALA A 60 10.61 -5.21 -5.20
CA ALA A 60 11.28 -5.72 -4.01
C ALA A 60 11.64 -4.55 -3.12
N MET A 61 11.33 -4.64 -1.83
CA MET A 61 11.66 -3.61 -0.84
C MET A 61 12.32 -4.24 0.38
N GLN A 62 13.36 -3.59 0.91
CA GLN A 62 13.89 -3.91 2.23
C GLN A 62 13.24 -2.99 3.26
N VAL A 63 12.59 -3.56 4.27
CA VAL A 63 11.92 -2.79 5.33
C VAL A 63 12.98 -1.94 6.04
N SER A 64 12.85 -0.62 5.95
CA SER A 64 13.71 0.34 6.66
C SER A 64 13.05 0.86 7.93
N GLU A 65 11.72 0.91 7.96
CA GLU A 65 10.95 1.49 9.04
C GLU A 65 9.57 0.80 9.13
N VAL A 66 9.02 0.80 10.33
CA VAL A 66 7.70 0.25 10.63
C VAL A 66 6.94 1.30 11.43
N LEU A 67 5.73 1.62 10.97
CA LEU A 67 4.88 2.64 11.59
C LEU A 67 3.49 2.07 11.91
N ASP A 68 2.75 2.75 12.78
CA ASP A 68 1.29 2.60 12.89
C ASP A 68 0.60 3.59 11.93
N PHE A 69 -0.72 3.45 11.75
CA PHE A 69 -1.47 4.30 10.82
C PHE A 69 -1.50 5.77 11.26
N GLU A 70 -1.57 6.04 12.57
CA GLU A 70 -1.70 7.41 13.07
C GLU A 70 -0.39 8.21 12.87
N THR A 71 0.76 7.56 13.13
CA THR A 71 2.07 8.14 12.86
C THR A 71 2.24 8.37 11.35
N TYR A 72 1.88 7.38 10.53
CA TYR A 72 1.95 7.50 9.07
C TYR A 72 1.06 8.62 8.53
N TRP A 73 -0.15 8.79 9.09
CA TRP A 73 -1.04 9.87 8.71
C TRP A 73 -0.43 11.23 9.04
N ASN A 74 0.08 11.43 10.25
CA ASN A 74 0.51 12.75 10.73
C ASN A 74 1.94 13.14 10.30
N ASP A 75 2.74 12.19 9.82
CA ASP A 75 4.12 12.45 9.43
C ASP A 75 4.20 13.25 8.11
N PRO A 76 4.88 14.42 8.11
CA PRO A 76 5.04 15.25 6.92
C PRO A 76 5.63 14.54 5.69
N ARG A 77 6.47 13.51 5.90
CA ARG A 77 7.08 12.71 4.83
C ARG A 77 6.05 12.03 3.92
N PHE A 78 4.86 11.75 4.45
CA PHE A 78 3.86 10.89 3.80
C PHE A 78 2.54 11.61 3.48
N ILE A 79 2.51 12.95 3.57
CA ILE A 79 1.34 13.75 3.19
C ILE A 79 0.98 13.50 1.71
N GLN A 80 1.97 13.42 0.82
CA GLN A 80 1.75 13.17 -0.62
C GLN A 80 1.27 11.74 -0.92
N LYS A 81 1.35 10.82 0.06
CA LYS A 81 0.82 9.46 -0.05
C LYS A 81 -0.65 9.37 0.39
N ARG A 82 -1.29 10.49 0.76
CA ARG A 82 -2.75 10.54 0.89
C ARG A 82 -3.38 10.62 -0.51
N PRO A 83 -4.52 9.97 -0.75
CA PRO A 83 -5.19 10.03 -2.04
C PRO A 83 -5.54 11.47 -2.44
N ASN A 84 -5.31 11.79 -3.70
CA ASN A 84 -5.85 12.99 -4.34
C ASN A 84 -6.51 12.58 -5.66
N LEU A 85 -7.84 12.45 -5.62
CA LEU A 85 -8.65 11.97 -6.75
C LEU A 85 -8.70 12.93 -7.96
N THR A 86 -8.18 14.15 -7.80
CA THR A 86 -8.05 15.15 -8.87
C THR A 86 -6.61 15.32 -9.35
N GLY A 87 -5.66 14.58 -8.77
CA GLY A 87 -4.24 14.73 -9.04
C GLY A 87 -3.71 13.79 -10.12
N SER A 88 -2.38 13.70 -10.21
CA SER A 88 -1.70 12.77 -11.12
C SER A 88 -1.90 11.31 -10.70
N LEU A 89 -1.60 10.37 -11.60
CA LEU A 89 -1.67 8.93 -11.32
C LEU A 89 -0.91 8.51 -10.03
N GLN A 90 0.20 9.18 -9.71
CA GLN A 90 1.02 8.87 -8.54
C GLN A 90 0.34 9.22 -7.21
N VAL A 91 -0.52 10.25 -7.19
CA VAL A 91 -1.27 10.68 -6.01
C VAL A 91 -2.71 10.17 -6.00
N LEU A 92 -3.23 9.69 -7.14
CA LEU A 92 -4.60 9.20 -7.29
C LEU A 92 -4.94 8.13 -6.26
N TYR A 93 -4.03 7.17 -6.06
CA TYR A 93 -4.30 6.03 -5.20
C TYR A 93 -3.94 6.24 -3.74
N GLY A 94 -2.74 6.78 -3.46
CA GLY A 94 -2.21 7.08 -2.12
C GLY A 94 -2.58 6.09 -1.00
N ASP A 95 -1.65 5.27 -0.51
CA ASP A 95 -1.96 4.27 0.53
C ASP A 95 -2.11 4.80 1.96
N ASN A 96 -1.93 6.11 2.18
CA ASN A 96 -2.16 6.76 3.47
C ASN A 96 -3.62 7.17 3.63
N ILE A 97 -4.48 6.20 3.96
CA ILE A 97 -5.94 6.37 3.92
C ILE A 97 -6.65 6.22 5.26
N TYR A 98 -5.97 5.77 6.31
CA TYR A 98 -6.57 5.54 7.63
C TYR A 98 -5.95 6.45 8.68
N HIS A 99 -6.79 7.02 9.53
CA HIS A 99 -6.40 7.77 10.73
C HIS A 99 -7.50 7.69 11.77
N ARG A 100 -7.24 8.22 12.97
CA ARG A 100 -8.24 8.25 14.04
C ARG A 100 -8.75 9.65 14.31
N VAL A 101 -10.06 9.74 14.57
CA VAL A 101 -10.67 10.89 15.24
C VAL A 101 -11.21 10.40 16.58
N GLY A 102 -10.48 10.74 17.64
CA GLY A 102 -10.68 10.14 18.96
C GLY A 102 -10.37 8.64 18.92
N LYS A 103 -11.36 7.79 19.25
CA LYS A 103 -11.21 6.32 19.25
C LYS A 103 -11.72 5.65 17.98
N ARG A 104 -12.18 6.42 16.99
CA ARG A 104 -12.81 5.90 15.77
C ARG A 104 -11.86 6.01 14.61
N TRP A 105 -11.78 4.95 13.82
CA TRP A 105 -11.12 4.99 12.53
C TRP A 105 -11.92 5.83 11.53
N VAL A 106 -11.19 6.58 10.73
CA VAL A 106 -11.66 7.32 9.56
C VAL A 106 -10.91 6.79 8.35
N GLN A 107 -11.65 6.56 7.25
CA GLN A 107 -11.11 6.14 5.96
C GLN A 107 -11.26 7.31 4.98
N ALA A 108 -10.17 7.65 4.29
CA ALA A 108 -10.18 8.64 3.20
C ALA A 108 -10.79 8.06 1.92
N ASP A 109 -11.34 8.93 1.07
CA ASP A 109 -11.80 8.56 -0.27
C ASP A 109 -10.63 8.03 -1.10
N SER A 110 -10.71 6.76 -1.49
CA SER A 110 -9.58 5.97 -1.98
C SER A 110 -10.03 4.66 -2.64
N HIS A 111 -9.06 3.91 -3.18
CA HIS A 111 -9.28 2.58 -3.76
C HIS A 111 -9.94 1.56 -2.83
N HIS A 112 -9.76 1.70 -1.52
CA HIS A 112 -10.34 0.81 -0.51
C HIS A 112 -11.65 1.35 0.08
N SER A 113 -12.11 2.53 -0.34
CA SER A 113 -13.41 3.07 0.03
C SER A 113 -14.48 2.68 -1.00
N LYS A 114 -15.75 2.81 -0.63
CA LYS A 114 -16.88 2.72 -1.56
C LYS A 114 -17.03 4.04 -2.31
N GLU A 115 -17.86 4.02 -3.35
CA GLU A 115 -18.18 5.19 -4.18
C GLU A 115 -18.42 6.47 -3.34
N LYS A 116 -17.75 7.56 -3.74
CA LYS A 116 -17.75 8.88 -3.08
C LYS A 116 -17.21 8.84 -1.65
N GLY A 117 -16.14 8.08 -1.42
CA GLY A 117 -15.46 7.99 -0.13
C GLY A 117 -16.27 7.38 1.00
N ARG A 118 -17.34 6.66 0.69
CA ARG A 118 -18.14 6.00 1.73
C ARG A 118 -17.31 4.89 2.38
N LEU A 119 -17.43 4.77 3.70
CA LEU A 119 -16.69 3.77 4.47
C LEU A 119 -16.95 2.35 3.94
N ASP A 120 -15.86 1.66 3.61
CA ASP A 120 -15.87 0.21 3.43
C ASP A 120 -15.46 -0.46 4.74
N LYS A 121 -16.43 -1.09 5.41
CA LYS A 121 -16.20 -1.73 6.72
C LYS A 121 -15.31 -2.96 6.62
N ASP A 122 -15.37 -3.69 5.51
CA ASP A 122 -14.64 -4.93 5.34
C ASP A 122 -13.16 -4.62 5.08
N ASN A 123 -12.88 -3.67 4.18
CA ASN A 123 -11.52 -3.19 3.97
C ASN A 123 -10.95 -2.50 5.21
N LEU A 124 -11.76 -1.67 5.89
CA LEU A 124 -11.34 -1.05 7.15
C LEU A 124 -10.91 -2.12 8.16
N ALA A 125 -11.76 -3.11 8.43
CA ALA A 125 -11.47 -4.15 9.41
C ALA A 125 -10.25 -4.99 9.01
N TRP A 126 -10.13 -5.31 7.72
CA TRP A 126 -9.00 -6.07 7.19
C TRP A 126 -7.67 -5.32 7.29
N ASP A 127 -7.65 -4.05 6.90
CA ASP A 127 -6.43 -3.25 6.88
C ASP A 127 -6.01 -2.83 8.30
N THR A 128 -6.96 -2.35 9.10
CA THR A 128 -6.69 -1.84 10.46
C THR A 128 -6.66 -2.92 11.53
N GLY A 129 -7.00 -4.17 11.19
CA GLY A 129 -6.81 -5.33 12.07
C GLY A 129 -5.35 -5.56 12.45
N VAL A 130 -4.42 -5.01 11.66
CA VAL A 130 -3.00 -4.87 12.00
C VAL A 130 -2.64 -3.40 11.90
N ASP A 131 -2.49 -2.73 13.05
CA ASP A 131 -2.07 -1.32 13.13
C ASP A 131 -0.55 -1.18 12.97
N ARG A 132 -0.07 -1.68 11.83
CA ARG A 132 1.35 -1.78 11.49
C ARG A 132 1.52 -1.73 9.98
N LEU A 133 2.43 -0.91 9.49
CA LEU A 133 2.79 -0.82 8.09
C LEU A 133 4.29 -0.76 7.88
N LEU A 134 4.71 -1.09 6.66
CA LEU A 134 6.12 -1.22 6.30
C LEU A 134 6.52 -0.10 5.36
N VAL A 135 7.65 0.53 5.63
CA VAL A 135 8.25 1.59 4.80
C VAL A 135 9.64 1.13 4.38
N ALA A 136 10.01 1.42 3.13
CA ALA A 136 11.33 1.19 2.58
C ALA A 136 11.86 2.41 1.83
N THR A 137 13.11 2.76 2.11
CA THR A 137 13.92 3.68 1.29
C THR A 137 14.78 2.94 0.27
N LYS A 138 15.06 1.65 0.50
CA LYS A 138 15.76 0.75 -0.43
C LYS A 138 14.77 -0.18 -1.10
N PHE A 139 14.44 0.12 -2.34
CA PHE A 139 13.52 -0.69 -3.13
C PHE A 139 13.81 -0.60 -4.62
N VAL A 140 13.31 -1.58 -5.35
CA VAL A 140 13.16 -1.53 -6.81
C VAL A 140 11.69 -1.74 -7.13
N TYR A 141 11.20 -0.97 -8.09
CA TYR A 141 9.86 -1.13 -8.64
C TYR A 141 9.99 -1.13 -10.16
N VAL A 142 9.59 -2.24 -10.78
CA VAL A 142 9.60 -2.45 -12.24
C VAL A 142 8.19 -2.70 -12.78
N GLY A 143 7.18 -2.57 -11.91
CA GLY A 143 5.78 -2.60 -12.27
C GLY A 143 5.40 -1.44 -13.19
N GLN A 144 4.25 -1.59 -13.83
CA GLN A 144 3.62 -0.52 -14.60
C GLN A 144 2.32 -0.20 -13.89
N VAL A 145 2.27 0.93 -13.18
CA VAL A 145 1.04 1.38 -12.54
C VAL A 145 -0.04 1.52 -13.60
N ARG A 146 -1.13 0.78 -13.40
CA ARG A 146 -2.29 0.77 -14.31
C ARG A 146 -3.51 1.38 -13.63
N THR A 147 -4.43 1.87 -14.44
CA THR A 147 -5.69 2.49 -13.98
C THR A 147 -6.91 1.90 -14.66
N ASP A 148 -6.68 1.03 -15.63
CA ASP A 148 -7.64 0.26 -16.36
C ASP A 148 -7.93 -1.04 -15.60
N ASP A 149 -9.16 -1.20 -15.11
CA ASP A 149 -9.74 -2.55 -14.96
C ASP A 149 -10.10 -3.01 -16.38
N PRO A 150 -9.79 -4.27 -16.77
CA PRO A 150 -10.38 -4.82 -17.97
C PRO A 150 -11.85 -5.11 -17.62
N GLU A 151 -12.77 -4.63 -18.45
CA GLU A 151 -14.16 -5.10 -18.44
C GLU A 151 -14.24 -6.63 -18.46
#